data_AF-A0A9E5GG77-F1
#
_entry.id   AF-A0A9E5GG77-F1
#
_cell.length_a   1.000
_cell.length_b   1.000
_cell.length_c   1.000
_cell.angle_alpha   90.00
_cell.angle_beta   90.00
_cell.angle_gamma   90.00
#
_symmetry.space_group_name_H-M   'P 1'
#
loop_
_entity.id
_entity.type
_entity.pdbx_description
1 polymer ?
#
loop_
_entity_poly.entity_id
_entity_poly.type
_entity_poly.pdbx_seq_one_letter_code
_entity_poly.pdbx_strand_id
1 'polypeptide(L)' 'MEDVDPRKISSTNMLERIHKEIKRRTRVATLFPNEAALLRLTTAILVEFSEEWESGRKYLTIERDQDL' A
#
# COMPACT_ATOMS: atom_id res chain seq x y z
N MET A 1 -17.50 -5.88 -17.17
CA MET A 1 -16.90 -4.71 -16.47
C MET A 1 -17.90 -4.09 -15.48
N GLU A 2 -18.94 -4.81 -15.05
CA GLU A 2 -20.09 -4.25 -14.31
C GLU A 2 -19.95 -4.40 -12.78
N ASP A 3 -18.93 -5.13 -12.31
CA ASP A 3 -18.73 -5.48 -10.89
C ASP A 3 -17.72 -4.62 -10.11
N VAL A 4 -17.13 -3.60 -10.73
CA VAL A 4 -16.14 -2.76 -10.04
C VAL A 4 -16.79 -1.49 -9.51
N ASP A 5 -16.85 -1.31 -8.19
CA ASP A 5 -17.33 -0.09 -7.54
C ASP A 5 -16.45 1.13 -7.94
N PRO A 6 -16.99 2.11 -8.71
CA PRO A 6 -16.23 3.26 -9.17
C PRO A 6 -15.64 4.09 -8.04
N ARG A 7 -16.29 4.09 -6.86
CA ARG A 7 -15.82 4.82 -5.67
C ARG A 7 -14.53 4.25 -5.11
N LYS A 8 -14.32 2.93 -5.26
CA LYS A 8 -13.06 2.27 -4.86
C LYS A 8 -11.92 2.62 -5.81
N ILE A 9 -12.20 2.78 -7.10
CA ILE A 9 -11.20 3.22 -8.08
C ILE A 9 -10.81 4.69 -7.84
N SER A 10 -11.79 5.56 -7.59
CA SER A 10 -11.53 6.99 -7.41
C SER A 10 -10.95 7.36 -6.04
N SER A 11 -10.91 6.43 -5.10
CA SER A 11 -10.47 6.70 -3.73
C SER A 11 -8.95 6.61 -3.59
N THR A 12 -8.38 7.55 -2.84
CA THR A 12 -6.96 7.58 -2.45
C THR A 12 -6.71 7.00 -1.05
N ASN A 13 -7.73 6.44 -0.39
CA ASN A 13 -7.66 5.99 1.01
C ASN A 13 -6.50 5.01 1.28
N MET A 14 -6.25 4.09 0.35
CA MET A 14 -5.16 3.12 0.46
C MET A 14 -3.78 3.79 0.43
N LEU A 15 -3.60 4.75 -0.48
CA LEU A 15 -2.37 5.53 -0.60
C LEU A 15 -2.16 6.43 0.61
N GLU A 16 -3.22 7.07 1.11
CA GLU A 16 -3.18 7.88 2.32
C GLU A 16 -2.77 7.05 3.56
N ARG A 17 -3.26 5.80 3.66
CA ARG A 17 -2.87 4.88 4.74
C ARG A 17 -1.37 4.57 4.70
N ILE A 18 -0.83 4.24 3.52
CA ILE A 18 0.60 3.99 3.34
C ILE A 18 1.42 5.24 3.69
N HIS A 19 1.06 6.40 3.15
CA HIS A 19 1.79 7.65 3.42
C HIS A 19 1.78 8.02 4.90
N LYS A 20 0.65 7.81 5.59
CA LYS A 20 0.55 8.03 7.03
C LYS A 20 1.50 7.12 7.80
N GLU A 21 1.61 5.86 7.40
CA GLU A 21 2.47 4.89 8.07
C GLU A 21 3.96 5.16 7.83
N ILE A 22 4.34 5.50 6.60
CA ILE A 22 5.70 5.94 6.28
C ILE A 22 6.06 7.13 7.18
N LYS A 23 5.22 8.17 7.23
CA LYS A 23 5.44 9.34 8.11
C LYS A 23 5.52 8.95 9.58
N ARG A 24 4.69 8.02 10.05
CA ARG A 24 4.67 7.58 11.46
C ARG A 24 5.97 6.88 11.84
N ARG A 25 6.46 5.96 11.00
CA ARG A 25 7.66 5.17 11.31
C ARG A 25 8.95 5.94 11.05
N THR A 26 8.99 6.80 10.03
CA THR A 26 10.15 7.68 9.83
C THR A 26 10.27 8.73 10.92
N ARG A 27 9.17 9.18 11.54
CA ARG A 27 9.19 10.16 12.65
C ARG A 27 9.99 9.70 13.88
N VAL A 28 10.15 8.41 14.11
CA VAL A 28 11.00 7.88 15.21
C VAL A 28 12.49 8.17 14.93
N ALA A 29 12.88 8.20 13.66
CA ALA A 29 14.22 8.55 13.21
C ALA A 29 14.25 10.01 12.74
N THR A 30 14.48 10.94 13.67
CA THR A 30 14.54 12.38 13.39
C THR A 30 15.61 12.76 12.35
N LEU A 31 16.70 11.99 12.26
CA LEU A 31 17.76 12.18 11.27
C LEU A 31 18.24 10.82 10.75
N PHE A 32 18.45 10.71 9.44
CA PHE A 32 19.03 9.53 8.81
C PHE A 32 20.51 9.78 8.47
N PRO A 33 21.38 8.76 8.64
CA PRO A 33 22.81 8.91 8.36
C PRO A 33 23.14 9.05 6.86
N ASN A 34 22.23 8.62 5.98
CA ASN A 34 22.29 8.77 4.52
C ASN A 34 20.93 8.41 3.91
N GLU A 35 20.78 8.71 2.62
CA GLU A 35 19.58 8.38 1.84
C GLU A 35 19.30 6.87 1.80
N ALA A 36 20.34 6.04 1.72
CA ALA A 36 20.18 4.59 1.68
C ALA A 36 19.54 4.04 2.97
N ALA A 37 19.79 4.66 4.13
CA ALA A 37 19.14 4.28 5.39
C ALA A 37 17.63 4.58 5.38
N LEU A 38 17.23 5.73 4.85
CA LEU A 38 15.82 6.08 4.66
C LEU A 38 15.14 5.14 3.66
N LEU A 39 15.82 4.84 2.54
CA LEU A 39 15.33 3.93 1.52
C LEU A 39 15.10 2.53 2.08
N ARG A 40 16.03 1.99 2.87
CA ARG A 40 15.87 0.67 3.52
C ARG A 40 14.65 0.63 4.45
N LEU A 41 14.48 1.66 5.29
CA LEU A 41 13.31 1.71 6.19
C LEU A 41 12.01 1.79 5.40
N THR A 42 11.92 2.69 4.43
CA THR A 42 10.71 2.85 3.60
C THR A 42 10.40 1.57 2.82
N THR A 43 11.42 0.91 2.28
CA THR A 43 11.26 -0.36 1.57
C THR A 43 10.73 -1.46 2.49
N ALA A 44 11.29 -1.59 3.70
CA ALA A 44 10.81 -2.56 4.68
C ALA A 44 9.33 -2.34 5.03
N ILE A 45 8.91 -1.07 5.20
CA ILE A 45 7.49 -0.72 5.45
C ILE A 45 6.61 -1.17 4.28
N LEU A 46 7.04 -0.92 3.03
CA LEU A 46 6.27 -1.29 1.85
C LEU A 46 6.18 -2.81 1.66
N VAL A 47 7.23 -3.55 2.01
CA VAL A 47 7.22 -5.03 2.00
C VAL A 47 6.18 -5.55 2.97
N GLU A 48 6.15 -5.05 4.21
CA GLU A 48 5.13 -5.44 5.20
C GLU A 48 3.70 -5.15 4.71
N PHE A 49 3.47 -4.01 4.03
CA PHE A 49 2.16 -3.71 3.43
C PHE A 49 1.81 -4.65 2.28
N SER A 50 2.79 -5.01 1.44
CA SER A 50 2.59 -5.97 0.35
C SER A 50 2.13 -7.32 0.90
N GLU A 51 2.82 -7.81 1.92
CA GLU A 51 2.47 -9.07 2.60
C GLU A 51 1.07 -9.00 3.25
N GLU A 52 0.72 -7.87 3.88
CA GLU A 52 -0.61 -7.64 4.44
C GLU A 52 -1.70 -7.68 3.34
N TRP A 53 -1.42 -7.12 2.17
CA TRP A 53 -2.38 -7.08 1.06
C TRP A 53 -2.53 -8.42 0.34
N GLU A 54 -1.46 -9.18 0.23
CA GLU A 54 -1.48 -10.53 -0.34
C GLU A 54 -2.22 -11.52 0.55
N SER A 55 -2.04 -11.42 1.87
CA SER A 55 -2.68 -12.30 2.86
C SER A 55 -4.06 -11.81 3.33
N GLY A 56 -4.35 -10.52 3.16
CA GLY A 56 -5.55 -9.85 3.67
C GLY A 56 -6.76 -9.90 2.74
N ARG A 57 -7.76 -9.06 3.05
CA ARG A 57 -8.96 -8.93 2.23
C ARG A 57 -8.64 -8.19 0.93
N LYS A 58 -9.03 -8.79 -0.20
CA LYS A 58 -8.94 -8.15 -1.52
C LYS A 58 -9.74 -6.85 -1.54
N TYR A 59 -9.06 -5.74 -1.85
CA TYR A 59 -9.70 -4.42 -1.95
C TYR A 59 -10.65 -4.34 -3.16
N LEU A 60 -10.20 -4.92 -4.27
CA LEU A 60 -10.93 -5.01 -5.53
C LEU A 60 -10.96 -6.47 -6.00
N THR A 61 -12.16 -6.99 -6.23
CA THR A 61 -12.37 -8.27 -6.92
C THR A 61 -12.77 -7.94 -8.34
N ILE A 62 -11.97 -8.36 -9.31
CA ILE A 62 -12.33 -8.29 -10.72
C ILE A 62 -12.73 -9.70 -11.09
N GLU A 63 -14.04 -9.93 -11.25
CA GLU A 63 -14.52 -11.17 -11.87
C GLU A 63 -14.04 -11.12 -13.33
N ARG A 64 -13.09 -12.01 -13.65
CA ARG A 64 -12.70 -12.25 -15.03
C ARG A 64 -13.54 -13.42 -15.49
N ASP A 65 -14.45 -13.17 -16.42
CA ASP A 65 -15.03 -14.24 -17.24
C ASP A 65 -13.88 -14.90 -18.00
N GLN A 66 -13.33 -15.96 -17.43
CA GLN A 66 -12.40 -16.88 -18.10
C GLN A 66 -13.20 -18.09 -18.55
N ASP A 67 -14.13 -17.87 -19.47
CA ASP A 67 -14.82 -18.91 -20.24
C ASP A 67 -15.15 -18.36 -21.64
N LEU A 68 -14.11 -18.05 -22.42
CA LEU A 68 -14.15 -18.01 -23.90
C LEU A 68 -12.77 -18.41 -24.46
#